data_AF-A0A562CCB6-F1
#
_entry.id   AF-A0A562CCB6-F1
#
_cell.length_a   1.000
_cell.length_b   1.000
_cell.length_c   1.000
_cell.angle_alpha   90.00
_cell.angle_beta   90.00
_cell.angle_gamma   90.00
#
_symmetry.space_group_name_H-M   'P 1'
#
loop_
_entity.id
_entity.type
_entity.pdbx_description
1 polymer ?
#
loop_
_entity_poly.entity_id
_entity_poly.type
_entity_poly.pdbx_seq_one_letter_code
_entity_poly.pdbx_strand_id
1 'polypeptide(L)'
;MLRQERASLESRAGGAPDRLHDLRTAVPLEAPDGVPGRCIDLAGRALHLLDVARLALEDDGGALSTAEATARRAALEPLERTARHALGAACSPDGWPPSR
;
A
#
# COMPACT_ATOMS: atom_id res chain seq x y z
N MET A 1 -18.81 0.22 -9.29
CA MET A 1 -18.26 -0.59 -8.19
C MET A 1 -17.73 -1.96 -8.67
N LEU A 2 -18.57 -2.88 -9.17
CA LEU A 2 -18.13 -4.24 -9.59
C LEU A 2 -17.14 -4.33 -10.77
N ARG A 3 -16.98 -3.28 -11.61
CA ARG A 3 -16.02 -3.31 -12.73
C ARG A 3 -14.58 -3.01 -12.32
N GLN A 4 -14.38 -2.21 -11.27
CA GLN A 4 -13.05 -1.78 -10.81
C GLN A 4 -12.37 -2.89 -10.01
N GLU A 5 -13.14 -3.66 -9.22
CA GLU A 5 -12.66 -4.87 -8.54
C GLU A 5 -12.23 -5.96 -9.52
N ARG A 6 -12.94 -6.14 -10.65
CA ARG A 6 -12.58 -7.17 -11.64
C ARG A 6 -11.29 -6.86 -12.40
N ALA A 7 -11.05 -5.60 -12.75
CA ALA A 7 -9.79 -5.18 -13.37
C ALA A 7 -8.59 -5.31 -12.41
N SER A 8 -8.77 -4.97 -11.12
CA SER A 8 -7.75 -5.17 -10.09
C SER A 8 -7.51 -6.64 -9.72
N LEU A 9 -8.48 -7.55 -9.95
CA LEU A 9 -8.30 -8.99 -9.76
C LEU A 9 -7.59 -9.64 -10.96
N GLU A 10 -7.83 -9.16 -12.18
CA GLU A 10 -7.21 -9.68 -13.40
C GLU A 10 -5.72 -9.27 -13.52
N SER A 11 -5.30 -8.09 -13.03
CA SER A 11 -3.86 -7.72 -13.02
C SER A 11 -3.05 -8.48 -11.95
N ARG A 12 -3.70 -8.92 -10.86
CA ARG A 12 -3.07 -9.75 -9.80
C ARG A 12 -2.73 -11.17 -10.26
N ALA A 13 -3.15 -11.58 -11.47
CA ALA A 13 -2.81 -12.87 -12.06
C ALA A 13 -1.46 -12.87 -12.83
N GLY A 14 -0.82 -11.70 -12.99
CA GLY A 14 0.49 -11.56 -13.65
C GLY A 14 1.68 -11.99 -12.78
N GLY A 15 2.83 -12.17 -13.42
CA GLY A 15 4.08 -12.51 -12.72
C GLY A 15 4.58 -11.37 -11.83
N ALA A 16 5.64 -11.61 -11.04
CA ALA A 16 6.26 -10.54 -10.23
C ALA A 16 6.62 -9.25 -11.03
N PRO A 17 7.07 -9.32 -12.30
CA PRO A 17 7.30 -8.13 -13.12
C PRO A 17 6.03 -7.31 -13.41
N ASP A 18 4.91 -7.98 -13.70
CA ASP A 18 3.63 -7.31 -13.98
C ASP A 18 3.12 -6.60 -12.73
N ARG A 19 3.19 -7.28 -11.58
CA ARG A 19 2.81 -6.71 -10.28
C ARG A 19 3.68 -5.51 -9.89
N LEU A 20 4.97 -5.54 -10.24
CA LEU A 20 5.86 -4.39 -10.05
C LEU A 20 5.51 -3.23 -11.00
N HIS A 21 5.10 -3.52 -12.24
CA HIS A 21 4.63 -2.51 -13.18
C HIS A 21 3.34 -1.85 -12.68
N ASP A 22 2.40 -2.64 -12.18
CA ASP A 22 1.16 -2.16 -11.58
C ASP A 22 1.43 -1.24 -10.38
N LEU A 23 2.36 -1.61 -9.51
CA LEU A 23 2.77 -0.77 -8.37
C LEU A 23 3.27 0.61 -8.80
N ARG A 24 3.95 0.71 -9.94
CA ARG A 24 4.46 2.00 -10.45
C ARG A 24 3.35 2.88 -11.00
N THR A 25 2.20 2.29 -11.33
CA THR A 25 1.04 2.99 -11.85
C THR A 25 0.18 3.46 -10.68
N ALA A 26 0.28 4.73 -10.31
CA ALA A 26 -0.56 5.30 -9.28
C ALA A 26 -2.03 5.34 -9.75
N VAL A 27 -2.93 4.73 -9.00
CA VAL A 27 -4.38 4.83 -9.20
C VAL A 27 -4.92 5.90 -8.25
N PRO A 28 -5.52 6.99 -8.77
CA PRO A 28 -6.15 8.00 -7.93
C PRO A 28 -7.24 7.39 -7.04
N LEU A 29 -7.30 7.83 -5.78
CA LEU A 29 -8.36 7.42 -4.86
C LEU A 29 -9.59 8.31 -5.03
N GLU A 30 -10.76 7.69 -5.12
CA GLU A 30 -12.04 8.37 -4.98
C GLU A 30 -12.38 8.45 -3.49
N ALA A 31 -12.78 9.63 -3.02
CA ALA A 31 -13.18 9.86 -1.63
C ALA A 31 -14.53 10.59 -1.56
N PRO A 32 -15.34 10.36 -0.52
CA PRO A 32 -16.56 11.12 -0.29
C PRO A 32 -16.31 12.62 -0.16
N ASP A 33 -17.36 13.41 -0.42
CA ASP A 33 -17.32 14.86 -0.21
C ASP A 33 -16.99 15.20 1.24
N GLY A 34 -16.15 16.23 1.43
CA GLY A 34 -15.72 16.70 2.75
C GLY A 34 -14.47 16.00 3.30
N VAL A 35 -13.95 14.96 2.65
CA VAL A 35 -12.64 14.38 3.03
C VAL A 35 -11.52 15.37 2.68
N PRO A 36 -10.65 15.75 3.63
CA PRO A 36 -9.53 16.64 3.33
C PRO A 36 -8.56 16.01 2.33
N GLY A 37 -8.13 16.77 1.30
CA GLY A 37 -7.23 16.25 0.25
C GLY A 37 -5.95 15.58 0.78
N ARG A 38 -5.32 16.15 1.80
CA ARG A 38 -4.15 15.55 2.48
C ARG A 38 -4.43 14.18 3.11
N CYS A 39 -5.67 13.91 3.53
CA CYS A 39 -6.07 12.59 4.06
C CYS A 39 -6.21 11.59 2.91
N ILE A 40 -6.70 12.03 1.74
CA ILE A 40 -6.72 11.24 0.50
C ILE A 40 -5.29 10.89 0.08
N ASP A 41 -4.38 11.87 0.07
CA ASP A 41 -2.97 11.66 -0.25
C ASP A 41 -2.29 10.69 0.71
N LEU A 42 -2.55 10.83 2.02
CA LEU A 42 -2.03 9.93 3.05
C LEU A 42 -2.55 8.51 2.85
N ALA A 43 -3.85 8.34 2.60
CA ALA A 43 -4.45 7.04 2.32
C ALA A 43 -3.84 6.40 1.07
N GLY A 44 -3.64 7.16 -0.01
CA GLY A 44 -3.01 6.67 -1.23
C GLY A 44 -1.59 6.17 -1.01
N ARG A 45 -0.77 6.95 -0.27
CA ARG A 45 0.59 6.55 0.10
C ARG A 45 0.61 5.32 1.01
N ALA A 46 -0.31 5.24 1.96
CA ALA A 46 -0.43 4.12 2.88
C ALA A 46 -0.82 2.83 2.16
N LEU A 47 -1.81 2.87 1.27
CA LEU A 47 -2.21 1.73 0.44
C LEU A 47 -1.08 1.27 -0.46
N HIS A 48 -0.41 2.21 -1.15
CA HIS A 48 0.75 1.88 -1.98
C HIS A 48 1.88 1.22 -1.18
N LEU A 49 2.21 1.76 0.00
CA LEU A 49 3.23 1.17 0.87
C LEU A 49 2.85 -0.23 1.38
N LEU A 50 1.56 -0.48 1.65
CA LEU A 50 1.08 -1.82 2.00
C LEU A 50 1.30 -2.81 0.86
N ASP A 51 0.98 -2.44 -0.38
CA ASP A 51 1.13 -3.34 -1.52
C ASP A 51 2.61 -3.58 -1.84
N VAL A 52 3.46 -2.56 -1.73
CA VAL A 52 4.92 -2.72 -1.83
C VAL A 52 5.45 -3.66 -0.75
N ALA A 53 5.09 -3.45 0.51
CA ALA A 53 5.57 -4.25 1.64
C ALA A 53 5.10 -5.71 1.52
N ARG A 54 3.85 -5.93 1.11
CA ARG A 54 3.30 -7.27 0.87
C ARG A 54 4.05 -7.98 -0.25
N LEU A 55 4.19 -7.35 -1.42
CA LEU A 55 4.93 -7.93 -2.54
C LEU A 55 6.37 -8.27 -2.14
N ALA A 56 7.02 -7.37 -1.41
CA ALA A 56 8.36 -7.61 -0.91
C ALA A 56 8.43 -8.78 0.09
N LEU A 57 7.44 -8.95 0.96
CA LEU A 57 7.44 -10.02 1.96
C LEU A 57 7.06 -11.42 1.42
N GLU A 58 6.64 -11.54 0.16
CA GLU A 58 6.30 -12.81 -0.49
C GLU A 58 7.51 -13.74 -0.67
N ASP A 59 8.71 -13.17 -0.82
CA ASP A 59 9.97 -13.90 -0.94
C ASP A 59 11.09 -13.24 -0.12
N ASP A 60 12.25 -13.89 -0.07
CA ASP A 60 13.43 -13.38 0.62
C ASP A 60 14.25 -12.40 -0.23
N GLY A 61 13.75 -11.98 -1.40
CA GLY A 61 14.32 -10.90 -2.21
C GLY A 61 15.71 -11.20 -2.77
N GLY A 62 16.03 -12.47 -3.02
CA GLY A 62 17.35 -12.91 -3.49
C GLY A 62 18.41 -13.03 -2.39
N ALA A 63 18.01 -13.06 -1.11
CA ALA A 63 18.91 -13.34 -0.01
C ALA A 63 19.70 -14.64 -0.23
N LEU A 64 21.00 -14.60 0.04
CA LEU A 64 21.92 -15.74 -0.08
C LEU A 64 22.10 -16.47 1.26
N SER A 65 21.56 -15.90 2.35
CA SER A 65 21.57 -16.51 3.68
C SER A 65 20.30 -16.24 4.47
N THR A 66 20.05 -17.08 5.47
CA THR A 66 18.96 -16.89 6.44
C THR A 66 19.09 -15.59 7.22
N ALA A 67 20.32 -15.15 7.51
CA ALA A 67 20.59 -13.90 8.19
C ALA A 67 20.15 -12.69 7.35
N GLU A 68 20.45 -12.70 6.05
CA GLU A 68 20.01 -11.65 5.11
C GLU A 68 18.48 -11.63 4.96
N ALA A 69 17.86 -12.80 4.79
CA ALA A 69 16.40 -12.93 4.73
C ALA A 69 15.71 -12.38 5.99
N THR A 70 16.27 -12.69 7.16
CA THR A 70 15.76 -12.21 8.45
C THR A 70 15.94 -10.69 8.60
N ALA A 71 17.12 -10.16 8.28
CA ALA A 71 17.39 -8.73 8.35
C ALA A 71 16.45 -7.93 7.42
N ARG A 72 16.20 -8.45 6.21
CA ARG A 72 15.26 -7.87 5.27
C ARG A 72 13.83 -7.86 5.82
N ARG A 73 13.34 -9.00 6.32
CA ARG A 73 12.00 -9.09 6.91
C ARG A 73 11.82 -8.14 8.10
N ALA A 74 12.82 -8.07 8.98
CA ALA A 74 12.83 -7.13 10.12
C ALA A 74 12.78 -5.66 9.68
N ALA A 75 13.30 -5.31 8.51
CA ALA A 75 13.20 -3.95 7.96
C ALA A 75 11.83 -3.66 7.31
N LEU A 76 11.17 -4.67 6.72
CA LEU A 76 9.91 -4.51 5.98
C LEU A 76 8.66 -4.56 6.87
N GLU A 77 8.62 -5.42 7.90
CA GLU A 77 7.46 -5.55 8.79
C GLU A 77 7.05 -4.23 9.48
N PRO A 78 7.97 -3.38 9.97
CA PRO A 78 7.62 -2.07 10.52
C PRO A 78 6.99 -1.12 9.50
N LEU A 79 7.36 -1.23 8.22
CA LEU A 79 6.76 -0.42 7.15
C LEU A 79 5.31 -0.82 6.92
N GLU A 80 5.03 -2.12 6.86
CA GLU A 80 3.67 -2.63 6.71
C GLU A 80 2.78 -2.19 7.90
N ARG A 81 3.31 -2.26 9.13
CA ARG A 81 2.61 -1.78 10.33
C ARG A 81 2.33 -0.28 10.27
N THR A 82 3.34 0.53 9.94
CA THR A 82 3.21 1.99 9.80
C THR A 82 2.17 2.35 8.76
N ALA A 83 2.13 1.64 7.62
CA ALA A 83 1.17 1.88 6.57
C ALA A 83 -0.27 1.61 7.03
N ARG A 84 -0.52 0.54 7.80
CA ARG A 84 -1.84 0.29 8.42
C ARG A 84 -2.26 1.41 9.36
N HIS A 85 -1.34 1.90 10.19
CA HIS A 85 -1.63 3.02 11.10
C HIS A 85 -1.93 4.32 10.35
N ALA A 86 -1.14 4.62 9.31
CA ALA A 86 -1.37 5.79 8.45
C ALA A 86 -2.73 5.73 7.76
N LEU A 87 -3.13 4.55 7.26
CA LEU A 87 -4.45 4.35 6.66
C LEU A 87 -5.57 4.56 7.67
N GLY A 88 -5.44 4.00 8.88
CA GLY A 88 -6.39 4.23 9.96
C GLY A 88 -6.54 5.70 10.34
N ALA A 89 -5.42 6.44 10.43
CA ALA A 89 -5.44 7.87 10.71
C ALA A 89 -6.08 8.69 9.56
N ALA A 90 -5.77 8.34 8.31
CA ALA A 90 -6.35 8.99 7.13
C ALA A 90 -7.87 8.81 7.05
N CYS A 91 -8.38 7.65 7.48
CA CYS A 91 -9.81 7.33 7.47
C CYS A 91 -10.55 7.68 8.76
N SER A 92 -9.91 8.34 9.73
CA SER A 92 -10.53 8.71 11.01
C SER A 92 -10.92 10.19 11.03
N PRO A 93 -12.22 10.53 10.94
CA PRO A 93 -12.68 11.92 10.93
C PRO A 93 -12.30 12.68 12.20
N ASP A 94 -12.25 11.99 13.35
CA ASP A 94 -11.87 12.59 14.65
C ASP A 94 -10.43 13.12 14.66
N GLY A 95 -9.56 12.56 13.81
CA GLY A 95 -8.16 12.96 13.66
C GLY A 95 -7.90 13.89 12.48
N TRP A 96 -8.93 14.26 11.70
CA TRP A 96 -8.74 15.10 10.54
C TRP A 96 -8.36 16.52 10.96
N PRO A 97 -7.36 17.13 10.29
CA PRO A 97 -7.03 18.51 10.61
C PRO A 97 -8.19 19.44 10.21
N PRO A 98 -8.23 20.68 10.71
CA PRO A 98 -9.29 21.61 10.36
C PRO A 98 -9.38 21.80 8.82
N SER A 99 -10.59 21.98 8.32
CA SER A 99 -10.85 22.43 6.95
C SER A 99 -10.24 23.83 6.80
N ARG A 100 -9.33 23.98 5.84
CA ARG A 100 -8.72 25.27 5.53
C ARG A 100 -9.49 25.93 4.40
#